data_AF-W7E2B2-F1
#
_entry.id   AF-W7E2B2-F1
#
_cell.length_a   1.000
_cell.length_b   1.000
_cell.length_c   1.000
_cell.angle_alpha   90.00
_cell.angle_beta   90.00
_cell.angle_gamma   90.00
#
_symmetry.space_group_name_H-M   'P 1'
#
loop_
_entity.id
_entity.type
_entity.pdbx_description
1 polymer ?
#
loop_
_entity_poly.entity_id
_entity_poly.type
_entity_poly.pdbx_seq_one_letter_code
_entity_poly.pdbx_strand_id
1 'polypeptide(L)'
;MRYPDINPKTDALFQNVTTTSPLVKGLFAPDSSMYIRKNDDRRIKLLTDVCGVFERRFESVEIGDIITFEFKEGTQYIKFADDEKIRE
;
A
#
# COMPACT_ATOMS: atom_id res chain seq x y z
N MET A 1 0.17 -21.87 -22.53
CA MET A 1 0.36 -21.58 -21.09
C MET A 1 -0.77 -20.66 -20.67
N ARG A 2 -1.56 -21.01 -19.65
CA ARG A 2 -2.43 -20.02 -18.99
C ARG A 2 -1.54 -19.27 -18.01
N TYR A 3 -1.55 -17.94 -18.08
CA TYR A 3 -0.93 -17.11 -17.05
C TYR A 3 -1.68 -17.35 -15.73
N PRO A 4 -1.00 -17.31 -14.57
CA PRO A 4 -1.70 -17.26 -13.30
C PRO A 4 -2.67 -16.08 -13.30
N ASP A 5 -3.88 -16.31 -12.78
CA ASP A 5 -4.88 -15.26 -12.64
C ASP A 5 -4.34 -14.18 -11.69
N ILE A 6 -4.37 -12.92 -12.10
CA ILE A 6 -4.01 -11.78 -11.24
C ILE A 6 -5.06 -11.67 -10.15
N ASN A 7 -4.64 -11.65 -8.90
CA ASN A 7 -5.51 -11.37 -7.77
C ASN A 7 -5.35 -9.88 -7.38
N PRO A 8 -6.36 -9.02 -7.63
CA PRO A 8 -6.26 -7.58 -7.39
C PRO A 8 -5.98 -7.19 -5.93
N LYS A 9 -6.20 -8.10 -4.98
CA LYS A 9 -5.90 -7.88 -3.56
C LYS A 9 -4.47 -8.24 -3.17
N THR A 10 -3.80 -9.12 -3.91
CA THR A 10 -2.44 -9.58 -3.56
C THR A 10 -1.40 -9.15 -4.57
N ASP A 11 -1.82 -8.78 -5.78
CA ASP A 11 -0.96 -8.30 -6.87
C ASP A 11 -1.17 -6.81 -7.12
N ALA A 12 -1.14 -6.04 -6.03
CA ALA A 12 -1.35 -4.61 -6.08
C ALA A 12 -0.11 -3.88 -6.63
N LEU A 13 -0.35 -2.80 -7.36
CA LEU A 13 0.69 -2.03 -8.03
C LEU A 13 0.85 -0.68 -7.35
N PHE A 14 2.09 -0.28 -7.07
CA PHE A 14 2.37 1.00 -6.42
C PHE A 14 3.59 1.68 -7.03
N GLN A 15 3.64 3.00 -6.90
CA GLN A 15 4.85 3.78 -7.16
C GLN A 15 5.77 3.77 -5.95
N ASN A 16 7.08 3.74 -6.20
CA ASN A 16 8.10 3.84 -5.17
C ASN A 16 7.95 5.16 -4.40
N VAL A 17 8.19 5.11 -3.10
CA VAL A 17 8.17 6.28 -2.23
C VAL A 17 9.59 6.67 -1.90
N THR A 18 9.93 7.93 -2.13
CA THR A 18 11.26 8.48 -1.87
C THR A 18 11.18 9.68 -0.94
N THR A 19 12.31 10.12 -0.39
CA THR A 19 12.38 11.35 0.41
C THR A 19 11.98 12.59 -0.40
N THR A 20 12.24 12.58 -1.71
CA THR A 20 11.87 13.65 -2.65
C THR A 20 10.41 13.59 -3.10
N SER A 21 9.80 12.40 -3.07
CA SER A 21 8.40 12.16 -3.41
C SER A 21 7.73 11.27 -2.36
N PRO A 22 7.27 11.84 -1.23
CA PRO A 22 6.61 11.11 -0.15
C PRO A 22 5.16 10.77 -0.50
N LEU A 23 4.92 10.35 -1.74
CA LEU A 23 3.61 10.04 -2.30
C LEU A 23 3.53 8.55 -2.59
N VAL A 24 2.64 7.86 -1.88
CA VAL A 24 2.18 6.53 -2.26
C VAL A 24 1.01 6.69 -3.20
N LYS A 25 1.10 6.07 -4.37
CA LYS A 25 -0.03 5.91 -5.28
C LYS A 25 -0.03 4.50 -5.83
N GLY A 26 -1.21 3.90 -5.93
CA GLY A 26 -1.33 2.55 -6.44
C GLY A 26 -2.74 2.11 -6.80
N LEU A 27 -2.80 0.84 -7.18
CA LEU A 27 -4.01 0.10 -7.51
C LEU A 27 -4.14 -1.09 -6.57
N PHE A 28 -5.33 -1.25 -6.02
CA PHE A 28 -5.75 -2.40 -5.21
C PHE A 28 -7.17 -2.79 -5.63
N ALA A 29 -7.84 -3.68 -4.89
CA ALA A 29 -9.23 -4.05 -5.20
C ALA A 29 -10.17 -2.81 -5.19
N PRO A 30 -11.12 -2.71 -6.13
CA PRO A 30 -12.06 -1.59 -6.20
C PRO A 30 -13.02 -1.55 -5.00
N ASP A 31 -13.46 -0.35 -4.64
CA ASP A 31 -14.42 -0.07 -3.55
C ASP A 31 -14.08 -0.78 -2.23
N SER A 32 -12.79 -0.84 -1.91
CA SER A 32 -12.28 -1.61 -0.79
C SER A 32 -11.47 -0.76 0.19
N SER A 33 -11.21 -1.34 1.36
CA SER A 33 -10.39 -0.71 2.38
C SER A 33 -9.04 -1.39 2.45
N MET A 34 -7.99 -0.57 2.43
CA MET A 34 -6.64 -1.00 2.74
C MET A 34 -6.08 -0.16 3.89
N TYR A 35 -4.96 -0.61 4.43
CA TYR A 35 -4.29 0.00 5.55
C TYR A 35 -2.83 0.16 5.19
N ILE A 36 -2.29 1.33 5.50
CA ILE A 36 -0.87 1.60 5.40
C ILE A 36 -0.34 1.96 6.77
N ARG A 37 0.89 1.57 7.04
CA ARG A 37 1.60 1.92 8.25
C ARG A 37 3.03 2.31 7.90
N LYS A 38 3.51 3.38 8.50
CA LYS A 38 4.92 3.77 8.47
C LYS A 38 5.57 3.26 9.75
N ASN A 39 6.64 2.47 9.66
CA ASN A 39 7.32 1.85 10.78
C ASN A 39 6.33 1.15 11.74
N ASP A 40 6.34 1.54 13.02
CA ASP A 40 5.42 1.06 14.05
C ASP A 40 4.30 2.06 14.40
N ASP A 41 4.04 3.03 13.52
CA ASP A 41 2.97 4.00 13.71
C ASP A 41 1.57 3.37 13.68
N ARG A 42 0.57 4.20 13.91
CA ARG A 42 -0.82 3.80 13.74
C ARG A 42 -1.12 3.49 12.28
N ARG A 43 -1.92 2.44 12.06
CA ARG A 43 -2.50 2.12 10.75
C ARG A 43 -3.38 3.26 10.28
N ILE A 44 -3.17 3.67 9.04
CA ILE A 44 -3.99 4.65 8.34
C ILE A 44 -4.88 3.87 7.38
N LYS A 45 -6.19 3.99 7.55
CA LYS A 45 -7.17 3.42 6.63
C LYS A 45 -7.22 4.27 5.36
N LEU A 46 -7.10 3.63 4.21
CA LEU A 46 -7.35 4.20 2.88
C LEU A 46 -8.53 3.48 2.23
N LEU A 47 -9.33 4.24 1.49
CA LEU A 47 -10.39 3.70 0.65
C LEU A 47 -9.92 3.78 -0.79
N THR A 48 -10.05 2.68 -1.52
CA THR A 48 -9.87 2.68 -2.96
C THR A 48 -11.14 3.16 -3.65
N ASP A 49 -10.98 3.79 -4.81
CA ASP A 49 -12.12 4.19 -5.64
C ASP A 49 -12.71 3.01 -6.44
N VAL A 50 -13.67 3.33 -7.31
CA VAL A 50 -14.34 2.36 -8.21
C VAL A 50 -13.38 1.66 -9.18
N CYS A 51 -12.20 2.23 -9.42
CA CYS A 51 -11.14 1.65 -10.24
C CYS A 51 -10.05 0.99 -9.41
N GLY A 52 -10.16 0.97 -8.08
CA GLY A 52 -9.14 0.44 -7.19
C GLY A 52 -7.99 1.40 -6.88
N VAL A 53 -8.06 2.65 -7.37
CA VAL A 53 -7.00 3.65 -7.20
C VAL A 53 -7.02 4.16 -5.77
N PHE A 54 -5.82 4.33 -5.21
CA PHE A 54 -5.63 5.04 -3.96
C PHE A 54 -4.39 5.94 -4.03
N GLU A 55 -4.41 7.00 -3.22
CA GLU A 55 -3.31 7.94 -3.11
C GLU A 55 -3.18 8.42 -1.67
N ARG A 56 -1.95 8.43 -1.15
CA ARG A 56 -1.61 9.01 0.14
C ARG A 56 -0.27 9.71 0.09
N ARG A 57 -0.27 10.98 0.48
CA ARG A 57 0.95 11.72 0.79
C ARG A 57 1.28 11.58 2.28
N PHE A 58 2.54 11.26 2.58
CA PHE A 58 3.11 11.39 3.91
C PHE A 58 3.66 12.81 4.09
N GLU A 59 3.55 13.36 5.29
CA GLU A 59 4.10 14.68 5.61
C GLU A 59 5.63 14.68 5.55
N SER A 60 6.24 13.59 6.04
CA SER A 60 7.67 13.33 5.91
C SER A 60 7.95 11.82 5.88
N VAL A 61 8.97 11.45 5.13
CA VAL A 61 9.58 10.12 5.13
C VAL A 61 11.10 10.28 5.19
N GLU A 62 11.76 9.40 5.91
CA GLU A 62 13.22 9.40 6.06
C GLU A 62 13.81 8.15 5.40
N ILE A 63 15.09 8.23 4.99
CA ILE A 63 15.80 7.07 4.45
C ILE A 63 15.81 5.97 5.52
N GLY A 64 15.32 4.79 5.14
CA GLY A 64 15.20 3.66 6.06
C GLY A 64 13.85 3.51 6.74
N ASP A 65 12.93 4.47 6.59
CA ASP A 65 11.52 4.26 6.94
C ASP A 65 10.97 3.06 6.16
N ILE A 66 10.07 2.32 6.80
CA ILE A 66 9.40 1.15 6.23
C ILE A 66 7.92 1.47 6.06
N ILE A 67 7.40 1.33 4.85
CA ILE A 67 5.96 1.38 4.59
C ILE A 67 5.44 -0.03 4.41
N THR A 68 4.50 -0.41 5.27
CA THR A 68 3.81 -1.69 5.22
C THR A 68 2.40 -1.50 4.67
N PHE A 69 2.00 -2.40 3.76
CA PHE A 69 0.68 -2.44 3.15
C PHE A 69 -0.11 -3.65 3.64
N GLU A 70 -1.29 -3.41 4.20
CA GLU A 70 -2.14 -4.45 4.77
C GLU A 70 -3.60 -4.29 4.30
N PHE A 71 -4.31 -5.40 4.17
CA PHE A 71 -5.76 -5.39 4.08
C PHE A 71 -6.35 -6.13 5.28
N LYS A 72 -7.63 -5.89 5.56
CA LYS A 72 -8.31 -6.53 6.67
C LYS A 72 -9.18 -7.68 6.16
N GLU A 73 -8.97 -8.86 6.73
CA GLU A 73 -9.81 -10.05 6.50
C GLU A 73 -10.38 -10.52 7.84
N GLY A 74 -11.70 -10.33 8.01
CA GLY A 74 -12.34 -10.55 9.30
C GLY A 74 -11.72 -9.67 10.41
N THR A 75 -11.04 -10.29 11.36
CA THR A 75 -10.35 -9.60 12.47
C THR A 75 -8.85 -9.43 12.23
N GLN A 76 -8.28 -10.04 11.18
CA GLN A 76 -6.85 -10.06 10.92
C GLN A 76 -6.44 -9.00 9.90
N TYR A 77 -5.21 -8.50 10.05
CA TYR A 77 -4.56 -7.67 9.05
C TYR A 77 -3.53 -8.53 8.32
N ILE A 78 -3.68 -8.62 7.01
CA ILE A 78 -2.85 -9.44 6.15
C ILE A 78 -2.00 -8.52 5.29
N LYS A 79 -0.68 -8.70 5.37
CA LYS A 79 0.28 -8.00 4.53
C LYS A 79 0.22 -8.58 3.13
N PHE A 80 0.07 -7.71 2.12
CA PHE A 80 -0.14 -8.12 0.74
C PHE A 80 0.93 -7.63 -0.24
N ALA A 81 1.84 -6.79 0.23
CA ALA A 81 3.01 -6.36 -0.51
C ALA A 81 4.23 -6.45 0.39
N ASP A 82 5.41 -6.56 -0.20
CA ASP A 82 6.65 -6.42 0.55
C ASP A 82 6.74 -5.05 1.22
N ASP A 83 7.56 -4.97 2.26
CA ASP A 83 7.80 -3.69 2.93
C ASP A 83 8.57 -2.78 1.98
N GLU A 84 7.99 -1.62 1.70
CA GLU A 84 8.66 -0.60 0.90
C GLU A 84 9.60 0.17 1.82
N LYS A 85 10.91 -0.09 1.67
CA LYS A 85 11.95 0.64 2.39
C LYS A 85 12.28 1.91 1.62
N ILE A 86 12.09 3.06 2.26
CA ILE A 86 12.39 4.37 1.70
C ILE A 86 13.88 4.50 1.39
N ARG A 87 14.15 4.99 0.19
CA ARG A 87 15.49 5.29 -0.35
C ARG A 87 15.50 6.74 -0.83
N GLU A 88 16.69 7.21 -1.22
CA GLU A 88 16.88 8.54 -1.84
C GLU A 88 16.03 8.72 -3.10
#